data_AF-A0A7J5ZWL8-F1
#
_entry.id   AF-A0A7J5ZWL8-F1
#
_cell.length_a   1.000
_cell.length_b   1.000
_cell.length_c   1.000
_cell.angle_alpha   90.00
_cell.angle_beta   90.00
_cell.angle_gamma   90.00
#
_symmetry.space_group_name_H-M   'P 1'
#
loop_
_entity.id
_entity.type
_entity.pdbx_description
1 polymer ?
#
loop_
_entity_poly.entity_id
_entity_poly.type
_entity_poly.pdbx_seq_one_letter_code
_entity_poly.pdbx_strand_id
1 'polypeptide(L)'
;MCRTAVLQKVLGCDFFNKVCGHLKLLEKEYFGLEFRHHNGNYVWLELLKPLAKQIKNTSEVAFRFIVKFFPPDPGQLQKGLTR
;
A
#
# COMPACT_ATOMS: atom_id res chain seq x y z
N MET A 1 11.59 15.30 -18.07
CA MET A 1 10.19 14.95 -18.42
C MET A 1 9.83 13.47 -18.19
N CYS A 2 10.74 12.49 -18.31
CA CYS A 2 10.40 11.07 -18.14
C CYS A 2 9.95 10.63 -16.74
N ARG A 3 10.47 11.25 -15.67
CA ARG A 3 10.24 10.81 -14.28
C ARG A 3 8.76 10.92 -13.87
N THR A 4 8.08 11.98 -14.33
CA THR A 4 6.66 12.22 -14.05
C THR A 4 5.77 11.25 -14.82
N ALA A 5 6.08 10.96 -16.09
CA ALA A 5 5.28 10.06 -16.93
C ALA A 5 5.30 8.60 -16.44
N VAL A 6 6.41 8.15 -15.85
CA VAL A 6 6.50 6.83 -15.23
C VAL A 6 5.59 6.75 -14.00
N LEU A 7 5.64 7.76 -13.12
CA LEU A 7 4.79 7.82 -11.92
C LEU A 7 3.28 7.91 -12.24
N GLN A 8 2.92 8.50 -13.40
CA GLN A 8 1.53 8.54 -13.87
C GLN A 8 0.97 7.15 -14.20
N LYS A 9 1.82 6.16 -14.49
CA LYS A 9 1.42 4.81 -14.88
C LYS A 9 1.50 3.78 -13.76
N VAL A 10 2.20 4.08 -12.65
CA VAL A 10 2.33 3.14 -11.54
C VAL A 10 0.96 2.93 -10.89
N LEU A 11 0.47 1.70 -10.90
CA LEU A 11 -0.77 1.32 -10.23
C LEU A 11 -0.53 1.16 -8.72
N GLY A 12 -1.60 1.32 -7.93
CA GLY A 12 -1.55 1.06 -6.50
C GLY A 12 -1.09 -0.37 -6.17
N CYS A 13 -1.47 -1.37 -6.99
CA CYS A 13 -1.05 -2.76 -6.83
C CYS A 13 0.46 -2.94 -6.99
N ASP A 14 1.09 -2.29 -7.98
CA ASP A 14 2.52 -2.41 -8.24
C ASP A 14 3.32 -1.81 -7.07
N PHE A 15 2.87 -0.65 -6.59
CA PHE A 15 3.47 0.00 -5.43
C PHE A 15 3.33 -0.84 -4.15
N PHE A 16 2.13 -1.35 -3.87
CA PHE A 16 1.88 -2.22 -2.73
C PHE A 16 2.75 -3.48 -2.78
N ASN A 17 2.81 -4.16 -3.93
CA ASN A 17 3.67 -5.33 -4.12
C ASN A 17 5.14 -5.00 -3.89
N LYS A 18 5.61 -3.81 -4.30
CA LYS A 18 6.98 -3.37 -4.04
C LYS A 18 7.28 -3.19 -2.55
N VAL A 19 6.34 -2.61 -1.80
CA VAL A 19 6.44 -2.49 -0.33
C VAL A 19 6.45 -3.86 0.33
N CYS A 20 5.52 -4.75 -0.01
CA CYS A 20 5.47 -6.12 0.53
C CYS A 20 6.74 -6.91 0.23
N GLY A 21 7.29 -6.77 -0.99
CA GLY A 21 8.55 -7.40 -1.37
C GLY A 21 9.75 -6.89 -0.56
N HIS A 22 9.78 -5.59 -0.23
CA HIS A 22 10.83 -5.03 0.63
C HIS A 22 10.73 -5.56 2.07
N LEU A 23 9.51 -5.73 2.58
CA LEU A 23 9.24 -6.30 3.90
C LEU A 23 9.32 -7.84 3.95
N LYS A 24 9.54 -8.50 2.79
CA LYS A 24 9.55 -9.96 2.65
C LYS A 24 8.28 -10.62 3.21
N LEU A 25 7.13 -9.99 2.99
CA LEU A 25 5.84 -10.49 3.47
C LEU A 25 5.34 -11.65 2.61
N LEU A 26 5.00 -12.76 3.26
CA LEU A 26 4.37 -13.92 2.64
C LEU A 26 2.86 -13.69 2.46
N GLU A 27 2.20 -13.19 3.50
CA GLU A 27 0.73 -13.10 3.58
C GLU A 27 0.26 -11.65 3.42
N LYS A 28 0.50 -11.09 2.23
CA LYS A 28 0.22 -9.68 1.93
C LYS A 28 -1.28 -9.34 1.90
N GLU A 29 -2.16 -10.34 1.73
CA GLU A 29 -3.62 -10.19 1.68
C GLU A 29 -4.22 -9.62 2.97
N TYR A 30 -3.53 -9.77 4.11
CA TYR A 30 -3.98 -9.25 5.39
C TYR A 30 -3.68 -7.77 5.58
N PHE A 31 -2.88 -7.18 4.69
CA PHE A 31 -2.39 -5.82 4.85
C PHE A 31 -2.91 -4.90 3.75
N GLY A 32 -2.86 -3.62 4.03
CA GLY A 32 -3.06 -2.56 3.06
C GLY A 32 -2.20 -1.35 3.39
N LEU A 33 -2.22 -0.38 2.47
CA LEU A 33 -1.63 0.93 2.70
C LEU A 33 -2.74 1.95 2.87
N GLU A 34 -2.63 2.81 3.87
CA GLU A 34 -3.40 4.04 3.97
C GLU A 34 -2.49 5.26 3.83
N PHE A 35 -3.03 6.36 3.35
CA PHE A 35 -2.34 7.65 3.30
C PHE A 35 -3.29 8.77 3.71
N ARG A 36 -2.72 9.89 4.14
CA ARG A 36 -3.51 11.07 4.50
C ARG A 36 -3.99 11.75 3.22
N HIS A 37 -5.30 11.76 3.00
CA HIS A 37 -5.92 12.45 1.90
C HIS A 37 -5.93 13.98 2.14
N HIS A 38 -6.17 14.76 1.09
CA HIS A 38 -6.11 16.23 1.17
C HIS A 38 -7.17 16.84 2.11
N ASN A 39 -8.22 16.09 2.45
CA ASN A 39 -9.23 16.49 3.43
C ASN A 39 -8.83 16.14 4.87
N GLY A 40 -7.61 15.64 5.09
CA GLY A 40 -7.06 15.32 6.40
C GLY A 40 -7.34 13.90 6.90
N ASN A 41 -8.27 13.17 6.27
CA ASN A 41 -8.63 11.80 6.66
C ASN A 41 -7.67 10.77 6.08
N TYR A 42 -7.52 9.64 6.78
CA TYR A 42 -6.83 8.48 6.21
C TYR A 42 -7.75 7.73 5.26
N VAL A 43 -7.23 7.40 4.09
CA VAL A 43 -7.93 6.60 3.08
C VAL A 43 -7.04 5.47 2.62
N TRP A 44 -7.65 4.35 2.27
CA TRP A 44 -6.95 3.20 1.71
C TRP A 44 -6.45 3.50 0.29
N LEU A 45 -5.24 3.02 -0.02
CA LEU A 45 -4.73 2.98 -1.37
C LEU A 45 -5.58 2.06 -2.24
N GLU A 46 -6.11 2.59 -3.34
CA GLU A 46 -6.85 1.82 -4.33
C GLU A 46 -5.88 1.11 -5.28
N LEU A 47 -5.89 -0.23 -5.26
CA LEU A 47 -4.90 -1.03 -5.99
C LEU A 47 -5.04 -0.93 -7.52
N LEU A 48 -6.27 -0.73 -8.02
CA LEU A 48 -6.56 -0.68 -9.46
C LEU A 48 -6.41 0.72 -10.07
N LYS A 49 -6.16 1.75 -9.26
CA LYS A 49 -6.00 3.13 -9.74
C LYS A 49 -4.52 3.52 -9.78
N PRO A 50 -4.09 4.30 -10.78
CA PRO A 50 -2.76 4.89 -10.77
C PRO A 50 -2.53 5.75 -9.53
N LEU A 51 -1.32 5.69 -8.96
CA LEU A 51 -0.95 6.49 -7.77
C LEU A 51 -1.14 7.98 -8.00
N ALA A 52 -0.76 8.48 -9.18
CA ALA A 52 -0.90 9.88 -9.53
C ALA A 52 -2.36 10.37 -9.59
N LYS A 53 -3.35 9.47 -9.74
CA LYS A 53 -4.78 9.82 -9.68
C LYS A 53 -5.32 9.85 -8.25
N GLN A 54 -4.60 9.26 -7.30
CA GLN A 54 -4.99 9.18 -5.88
C GLN A 54 -4.24 10.21 -5.03
N ILE A 55 -3.04 10.59 -5.46
CA ILE A 55 -2.10 11.40 -4.70
C ILE A 55 -1.80 12.68 -5.48
N LYS A 56 -2.27 13.81 -4.95
CA LYS A 56 -2.11 15.12 -5.61
C LYS A 56 -0.72 15.73 -5.40
N ASN A 57 -0.07 15.46 -4.26
CA ASN A 57 1.24 16.01 -3.93
C ASN A 57 2.21 14.91 -3.47
N THR A 58 3.04 14.41 -4.38
CA THR A 58 3.89 13.23 -4.14
C THR A 58 5.13 13.49 -3.29
N SER A 59 5.51 14.75 -3.03
CA SER A 59 6.73 15.07 -2.27
C SER A 59 6.60 14.88 -0.76
N GLU A 60 5.38 14.76 -0.23
CA GLU A 60 5.12 14.76 1.22
C GLU A 60 4.20 13.62 1.67
N VAL A 61 3.93 12.63 0.82
CA VAL A 61 3.01 11.54 1.16
C VAL A 61 3.72 10.47 1.96
N ALA A 62 3.32 10.35 3.23
CA ALA A 62 3.61 9.19 4.06
C ALA A 62 2.50 8.15 3.90
N PHE A 63 2.89 6.90 3.70
CA PHE A 63 1.99 5.76 3.77
C PHE A 63 2.14 5.04 5.10
N ARG A 64 1.04 4.51 5.63
CA ARG A 64 1.03 3.60 6.75
C ARG A 64 0.67 2.21 6.27
N PHE A 65 1.43 1.23 6.72
CA PHE A 65 1.22 -0.17 6.43
C PHE A 65 0.39 -0.80 7.57
N ILE A 66 -0.85 -1.17 7.28
CA ILE A 66 -1.87 -1.49 8.29
C ILE A 66 -2.52 -2.84 7.99
N VAL A 67 -2.91 -3.58 9.05
CA VAL A 67 -3.72 -4.80 8.93
C VAL A 67 -5.14 -4.41 8.49
N LYS A 68 -5.59 -4.94 7.35
CA LYS A 68 -6.92 -4.68 6.78
C LYS A 68 -7.94 -5.74 7.20
N PHE A 69 -7.49 -7.00 7.26
CA PHE A 69 -8.31 -8.12 7.67
C PHE A 69 -7.47 -9.04 8.55
N PHE A 70 -8.06 -9.54 9.63
CA PHE A 70 -7.49 -10.68 10.34
C PHE A 70 -7.92 -11.95 9.60
N PRO A 71 -7.04 -12.97 9.50
CA PRO A 71 -7.51 -14.28 9.12
C PRO A 71 -8.63 -14.71 10.09
N PRO A 72 -9.68 -15.40 9.61
CA PRO A 72 -10.75 -15.90 10.47
C PRO A 72 -10.24 -16.89 11.53
N ASP A 73 -9.01 -17.40 11.38
CA ASP A 73 -8.30 -18.21 12.36
C ASP A 73 -6.90 -17.62 12.63
N PRO A 74 -6.61 -17.16 13.86
CA PRO A 74 -5.30 -16.59 14.22
C PRO A 74 -4.13 -17.59 14.08
N GLY A 75 -4.39 -18.89 13.93
CA GLY A 75 -3.38 -19.92 13.68
C GLY A 75 -2.91 -20.04 12.22
N GLN A 76 -3.58 -19.37 11.27
CA GLN A 76 -3.28 -19.50 9.84
C GLN A 76 -2.16 -18.58 9.33
N LEU A 77 -1.75 -17.58 10.13
CA LEU A 77 -0.56 -16.79 9.80
C LEU A 77 0.66 -17.72 9.83
N GLN A 78 1.30 -17.94 8.67
CA GLN A 78 2.48 -18.78 8.58
C GLN A 78 3.61 -18.14 9.40
N LYS A 79 3.79 -18.70 10.61
CA LYS A 79 4.82 -18.39 11.59
C LYS A 79 6.18 -18.17 10.91
N GLY A 80 6.56 -16.91 10.73
CA GLY A 80 7.84 -16.57 10.13
C GLY A 80 8.40 -15.18 10.46
N LEU A 81 7.59 -14.11 10.50
CA LEU A 81 8.12 -12.74 10.67
C LEU A 81 7.21 -11.76 11.43
N THR A 82 6.06 -12.19 11.95
CA THR A 82 5.08 -11.31 12.65
C THR A 82 4.83 -11.78 14.07
N ARG A 83 5.86 -11.67 14.94
CA ARG A 83 5.68 -11.71 16.39
C ARG A 83 6.41 -10.55 17.05
#